data_AF-Q0IFC7-F1
#
_entry.id   AF-Q0IFC7-F1
#
_cell.length_a   1.000
_cell.length_b   1.000
_cell.length_c   1.000
_cell.angle_alpha   90.00
_cell.angle_beta   90.00
_cell.angle_gamma   90.00
#
_symmetry.space_group_name_H-M   'P 1'
#
loop_
_entity.id
_entity.type
_entity.pdbx_description
1 polymer ?
#
loop_
_entity_poly.entity_id
_entity_poly.type
_entity_poly.pdbx_seq_one_letter_code
_entity_poly.pdbx_strand_id
1 'polypeptide(L)'
;MERYHRQTPLKVLKSMWLAIRESNGQEIEHTRLVKQLQKIFTSAGDQIESYVTNAVVDNLIQVVDNPKRPKPKSVYHYTLPDITDFSFPEEHPDFYCYECHLEGNVQKCTDCLRVFHRECVKTLTEKHAKLEEYVTNYKRVNISDFGLVAFSAPTVANVVTPPVDANENHTAPSDEVPAAKLLLRRPISMDTIQQKIEDSKYERLEQFCADILDIAHNIGIIHGATSLEYNAVMYFVTDCIYDLFEIRQCPDCFRHSNEKAEPDWFARPCNTRHELVFAKHKGYQYWPAKVIRVVNNKYDVRFFGDKHSRAVVDTAFVKPIDSDLVQLKINPKKPGFQKSMEELHKH
;
A
#
# COMPACT_ATOMS: atom_id res chain seq x y z
N MET A 1 22.10 21.41 12.17
CA MET A 1 21.40 20.18 11.80
C MET A 1 19.97 20.57 11.53
N GLU A 2 19.50 20.47 10.29
CA GLU A 2 18.10 20.71 9.98
C GLU A 2 17.24 19.71 10.78
N ARG A 3 16.32 20.25 11.56
CA ARG A 3 15.42 19.46 12.40
C ARG A 3 14.28 18.97 11.51
N TYR A 4 14.44 17.81 10.90
CA TYR A 4 13.35 17.13 10.16
C TYR A 4 12.45 16.30 11.09
N HIS A 5 12.64 16.40 12.41
CA HIS A 5 11.82 15.74 13.40
C HIS A 5 10.66 16.64 13.81
N ARG A 6 9.45 16.28 13.37
CA ARG A 6 8.23 16.88 13.87
C ARG A 6 7.86 16.26 15.22
N GLN A 7 7.38 17.10 16.14
CA GLN A 7 6.94 16.67 17.47
C GLN A 7 5.46 16.89 17.70
N THR A 8 4.81 17.71 16.87
CA THR A 8 3.37 17.94 16.97
C THR A 8 2.61 16.74 16.40
N PRO A 9 1.76 16.07 17.19
CA PRO A 9 1.04 14.92 16.69
C PRO A 9 0.10 15.27 15.54
N LEU A 10 0.07 14.44 14.50
CA LEU A 10 -0.75 14.69 13.30
C LEU A 10 -2.23 14.97 13.63
N LYS A 11 -2.78 14.28 14.63
CA LYS A 11 -4.17 14.51 15.08
C LYS A 11 -4.35 15.90 15.68
N VAL A 12 -3.42 16.35 16.52
CA VAL A 12 -3.47 17.68 17.13
C VAL A 12 -3.28 18.75 16.06
N LEU A 13 -2.33 18.55 15.14
CA LEU A 13 -2.08 19.45 14.02
C LEU A 13 -3.31 19.64 13.12
N LYS A 14 -3.99 18.54 12.76
CA LYS A 14 -5.22 18.60 11.96
C LYS A 14 -6.32 19.35 12.70
N SER A 15 -6.45 19.18 14.02
CA SER A 15 -7.37 19.98 14.84
C SER A 15 -6.98 21.46 14.90
N MET A 16 -5.69 21.80 14.90
CA MET A 16 -5.24 23.20 14.78
C MET A 16 -5.69 23.80 13.45
N TRP A 17 -5.43 23.09 12.34
CA TRP A 17 -5.82 23.56 11.01
C TRP A 17 -7.33 23.73 10.85
N LEU A 18 -8.10 22.78 11.36
CA LEU A 18 -9.56 22.88 11.37
C LEU A 18 -10.02 24.10 12.18
N ALA A 19 -9.50 24.29 13.40
CA ALA A 19 -9.86 25.43 14.24
C ALA A 19 -9.50 26.78 13.61
N ILE A 20 -8.37 26.87 12.90
CA ILE A 20 -8.00 28.09 12.15
C ILE A 20 -8.98 28.35 11.01
N ARG A 21 -9.31 27.32 10.21
CA ARG A 21 -10.20 27.44 9.04
C ARG A 21 -11.62 27.83 9.42
N GLU A 22 -12.13 27.28 10.53
CA GLU A 22 -13.48 27.57 11.03
C GLU A 22 -13.57 28.94 11.73
N SER A 23 -12.43 29.57 12.04
CA SER A 23 -12.42 30.89 12.65
C SER A 23 -12.70 31.99 11.63
N ASN A 24 -13.42 33.03 12.05
CA ASN A 24 -13.74 34.16 11.19
C ASN A 24 -12.45 34.88 10.74
N GLY A 25 -12.28 35.06 9.42
CA GLY A 25 -11.04 35.60 8.85
C GLY A 25 -9.87 34.61 8.79
N GLN A 26 -10.09 33.31 9.04
CA GLN A 26 -9.06 32.26 9.02
C GLN A 26 -7.86 32.56 9.96
N GLU A 27 -8.16 33.24 11.06
CA GLU A 27 -7.22 33.57 12.13
C GLU A 27 -7.82 33.15 13.47
N ILE A 28 -7.02 32.50 14.34
CA ILE A 28 -7.45 32.13 15.69
C ILE A 28 -6.51 32.69 16.76
N GLU A 29 -7.06 33.24 17.83
CA GLU A 29 -6.30 33.68 18.99
C GLU A 29 -5.69 32.48 19.74
N HIS A 30 -4.45 32.62 20.19
CA HIS A 30 -3.71 31.60 20.93
C HIS A 30 -4.50 30.98 22.09
N THR A 31 -5.03 31.79 23.02
CA THR A 31 -5.75 31.29 24.21
C THR A 31 -6.97 30.47 23.82
N ARG A 32 -7.65 30.87 22.72
CA ARG A 32 -8.83 30.18 22.21
C ARG A 32 -8.45 28.84 21.58
N LEU A 33 -7.40 28.83 20.76
CA LEU A 33 -6.88 27.61 20.15
C LEU A 33 -6.45 26.58 21.21
N VAL A 34 -5.63 27.00 22.17
CA VAL A 34 -5.14 26.12 23.25
C VAL A 34 -6.30 25.53 24.05
N LYS A 35 -7.27 26.35 24.48
CA LYS A 35 -8.46 25.87 25.21
C LYS A 35 -9.29 24.88 24.40
N GLN A 36 -9.47 25.12 23.10
CA GLN A 36 -10.21 24.21 22.22
C GLN A 36 -9.48 22.87 22.10
N LEU A 37 -8.17 22.88 21.90
CA LEU A 37 -7.36 21.66 21.82
C LEU A 37 -7.31 20.91 23.15
N GLN A 38 -7.14 21.59 24.29
CA GLN A 38 -7.16 20.96 25.62
C GLN A 38 -8.49 20.27 25.93
N LYS A 39 -9.60 20.79 25.39
CA LYS A 39 -10.92 20.15 25.50
C LYS A 39 -11.03 18.87 24.66
N ILE A 40 -10.40 18.85 23.49
CA ILE A 40 -10.41 17.68 22.58
C ILE A 40 -9.42 16.61 23.07
N PHE A 41 -8.23 17.03 23.49
CA PHE A 41 -7.11 16.17 23.88
C PHE A 41 -6.86 16.26 25.39
N THR A 42 -7.86 15.88 26.19
CA THR A 42 -7.83 16.00 27.65
C THR A 42 -6.65 15.28 28.30
N SER A 43 -6.23 14.14 27.74
CA SER A 43 -5.09 13.35 28.24
C SER A 43 -3.71 13.97 27.97
N ALA A 44 -3.63 14.95 27.06
CA ALA A 44 -2.39 15.62 26.66
C ALA A 44 -2.46 17.14 26.91
N GLY A 45 -3.35 17.58 27.81
CA GLY A 45 -3.67 19.00 28.01
C GLY A 45 -2.47 19.88 28.41
N ASP A 46 -1.52 19.30 29.14
CA ASP A 46 -0.26 19.92 29.56
C ASP A 46 0.74 20.09 28.40
N GLN A 47 0.62 19.28 27.35
CA GLN A 47 1.51 19.29 26.19
C GLN A 47 1.02 20.19 25.04
N ILE A 48 -0.26 20.60 25.04
CA ILE A 48 -0.86 21.38 23.95
C ILE A 48 -0.07 22.65 23.62
N GLU A 49 0.40 23.39 24.63
CA GLU A 49 1.21 24.60 24.44
C GLU A 49 2.51 24.32 23.68
N SER A 50 3.18 23.22 24.05
CA SER A 50 4.39 22.76 23.36
C SER A 50 4.08 22.36 21.92
N TYR A 51 2.95 21.69 21.67
CA TYR A 51 2.52 21.32 20.33
C TYR A 51 2.22 22.53 19.44
N VAL A 52 1.55 23.56 19.97
CA VAL A 52 1.30 24.81 19.23
C VAL A 52 2.63 25.49 18.91
N THR A 53 3.55 25.57 19.88
CA THR A 53 4.88 26.15 19.70
C THR A 53 5.69 25.40 18.64
N ASN A 54 5.71 24.06 18.70
CA ASN A 54 6.39 23.22 17.72
C ASN A 54 5.78 23.38 16.31
N ALA A 55 4.45 23.48 16.20
CA ALA A 55 3.79 23.70 14.92
C ALA A 55 4.17 25.05 14.26
N VAL A 56 4.40 26.09 15.07
CA VAL A 56 4.94 27.37 14.57
C VAL A 56 6.39 27.21 14.11
N VAL A 57 7.24 26.56 14.91
CA VAL A 57 8.66 26.32 14.59
C VAL A 57 8.80 25.50 13.30
N ASP A 58 7.93 24.50 13.11
CA ASP A 58 7.91 23.63 11.94
C ASP A 58 7.22 24.28 10.72
N ASN A 59 6.79 25.55 10.83
CA ASN A 59 6.06 26.32 9.82
C ASN A 59 4.75 25.65 9.35
N LEU A 60 4.10 24.91 10.24
CA LEU A 60 2.83 24.25 9.99
C LEU A 60 1.64 25.18 10.30
N ILE A 61 1.87 26.20 11.12
CA ILE A 61 0.98 27.35 11.35
C ILE A 61 1.84 28.63 11.42
N GLN A 62 1.28 29.78 11.09
CA GLN A 62 2.01 31.06 11.08
C GLN A 62 1.44 32.04 12.10
N VAL A 63 2.33 32.79 12.76
CA VAL A 63 1.94 33.88 13.66
C VAL A 63 1.53 35.10 12.83
N VAL A 64 0.36 35.66 13.10
CA VAL A 64 -0.10 36.90 12.47
C VAL A 64 0.40 38.08 13.29
N ASP A 65 1.30 38.88 12.71
CA ASP A 65 1.79 40.12 13.30
C ASP A 65 1.00 41.30 12.71
N ASN A 66 -0.05 41.75 13.42
CA ASN A 66 -0.90 42.85 12.94
C ASN A 66 -0.46 44.20 13.54
N PRO A 67 0.16 45.11 12.77
CA PRO A 67 0.61 46.40 13.30
C PRO A 67 -0.53 47.35 13.72
N LYS A 68 -1.79 47.07 13.35
CA LYS A 68 -2.95 47.93 13.60
C LYS A 68 -3.67 47.68 14.94
N ARG A 69 -3.36 46.61 15.66
CA ARG A 69 -3.98 46.32 16.98
C ARG A 69 -3.04 46.82 18.09
N PRO A 70 -3.52 47.58 19.09
CA PRO A 70 -2.68 47.95 20.23
C PRO A 70 -2.15 46.66 20.86
N LYS A 71 -0.82 46.54 21.04
CA LYS A 71 -0.16 45.33 21.52
C LYS A 71 -0.27 45.20 23.05
N PRO A 72 -1.19 44.41 23.64
CA PRO A 72 -0.85 43.72 24.86
C PRO A 72 0.25 42.70 24.51
N LYS A 73 1.29 42.60 25.35
CA LYS A 73 2.53 41.84 25.10
C LYS A 73 2.37 40.32 24.86
N SER A 74 1.16 39.77 24.75
CA SER A 74 0.94 38.32 24.84
C SER A 74 -0.19 37.74 23.97
N VAL A 75 -0.89 38.51 23.13
CA VAL A 75 -2.05 37.98 22.37
C VAL A 75 -1.65 37.66 20.94
N TYR A 76 -1.11 36.46 20.73
CA TYR A 76 -0.76 35.95 19.40
C TYR A 76 -2.01 35.44 18.67
N HIS A 77 -2.05 35.62 17.36
CA HIS A 77 -3.02 35.00 16.47
C HIS A 77 -2.30 34.08 15.49
N TYR A 78 -2.98 33.02 15.06
CA TYR A 78 -2.43 32.02 14.15
C TYR A 78 -3.27 31.91 12.88
N THR A 79 -2.60 31.77 11.75
CA THR A 79 -3.20 31.47 10.45
C THR A 79 -2.49 30.28 9.79
N LEU A 80 -3.05 29.78 8.69
CA LEU A 80 -2.40 28.75 7.88
C LEU A 80 -1.27 29.37 7.04
N PRO A 81 -0.15 28.67 6.84
CA PRO A 81 0.91 29.14 5.97
C PRO A 81 0.42 29.26 4.52
N ASP A 82 0.92 30.28 3.80
CA ASP A 82 0.82 30.30 2.35
C ASP A 82 1.75 29.24 1.76
N ILE A 83 1.18 28.33 0.97
CA ILE A 83 1.87 27.17 0.39
C ILE A 83 1.86 27.19 -1.14
N THR A 84 1.52 28.33 -1.74
CA THR A 84 1.39 28.45 -3.20
C THR A 84 2.68 28.03 -3.90
N ASP A 85 3.82 28.53 -3.43
CA ASP A 85 5.16 28.24 -3.97
C ASP A 85 5.97 27.29 -3.08
N PHE A 86 5.30 26.55 -2.19
CA PHE A 86 5.99 25.66 -1.26
C PHE A 86 6.49 24.39 -1.95
N SER A 87 7.78 24.09 -1.75
CA SER A 87 8.41 22.82 -2.11
C SER A 87 9.49 22.45 -1.10
N PHE A 88 9.66 21.14 -0.87
CA PHE A 88 10.75 20.65 -0.03
C PHE A 88 12.08 20.65 -0.81
N PRO A 89 13.22 20.92 -0.15
CA PRO A 89 14.53 20.66 -0.73
C PRO A 89 14.68 19.20 -1.18
N GLU A 90 15.42 18.97 -2.27
CA GLU A 90 15.57 17.65 -2.88
C GLU A 90 16.14 16.61 -1.90
N GLU A 91 17.07 16.99 -1.03
CA GLU A 91 17.69 16.10 -0.05
C GLU A 91 16.96 16.05 1.30
N HIS A 92 15.83 16.75 1.43
CA HIS A 92 15.08 16.79 2.68
C HIS A 92 14.49 15.40 2.99
N PRO A 93 14.73 14.81 4.17
CA PRO A 93 14.11 13.55 4.57
C PRO A 93 12.59 13.63 4.73
N ASP A 94 11.93 12.49 4.88
CA ASP A 94 10.56 12.45 5.38
C ASP A 94 10.51 12.90 6.86
N PHE A 95 9.33 13.32 7.32
CA PHE A 95 9.10 13.69 8.72
C PHE A 95 8.51 12.54 9.53
N TYR A 96 7.90 11.56 8.85
CA TYR A 96 7.08 10.53 9.47
C TYR A 96 7.69 9.15 9.28
N CYS A 97 7.67 8.34 10.34
CA CYS A 97 8.22 7.00 10.30
C CYS A 97 7.55 6.16 9.20
N TYR A 98 8.35 5.53 8.34
CA TYR A 98 7.84 4.79 7.18
C TYR A 98 6.96 3.58 7.57
N GLU A 99 7.14 3.05 8.78
CA GLU A 99 6.49 1.83 9.26
C GLU A 99 5.20 2.11 10.08
N CYS A 100 5.17 3.20 10.86
CA CYS A 100 4.02 3.53 11.72
C CYS A 100 3.29 4.81 11.29
N HIS A 101 3.86 5.59 10.37
CA HIS A 101 3.28 6.81 9.81
C HIS A 101 3.13 7.96 10.83
N LEU A 102 3.82 7.86 11.97
CA LEU A 102 3.79 8.84 13.05
C LEU A 102 5.05 9.70 13.09
N GLU A 103 4.86 10.92 13.60
CA GLU A 103 5.90 11.85 14.01
C GLU A 103 6.74 11.31 15.19
N GLY A 104 7.86 11.99 15.48
CA GLY A 104 8.71 11.67 16.62
C GLY A 104 10.21 11.61 16.29
N ASN A 105 10.96 10.84 17.08
CA ASN A 105 12.40 10.73 16.95
C ASN A 105 12.79 9.70 15.88
N VAL A 106 12.68 10.10 14.62
CA VAL A 106 12.93 9.25 13.43
C VAL A 106 14.34 9.39 12.86
N GLN A 107 14.94 8.29 12.42
CA GLN A 107 16.26 8.24 11.80
C GLN A 107 16.15 8.08 10.29
N LYS A 108 16.85 8.92 9.52
CA LYS A 108 16.91 8.80 8.05
C LYS A 108 17.63 7.52 7.66
N CYS A 109 17.09 6.83 6.65
CA CYS A 109 17.79 5.78 5.94
C CYS A 109 19.09 6.31 5.31
N THR A 110 20.13 5.49 5.23
CA THR A 110 21.40 5.86 4.57
C THR A 110 21.24 5.97 3.06
N ASP A 111 20.31 5.22 2.48
CA ASP A 111 20.23 4.99 1.03
C ASP A 111 19.00 5.67 0.40
N CYS A 112 18.12 6.27 1.21
CA CYS A 112 16.96 7.00 0.71
C CYS A 112 16.47 8.09 1.68
N LEU A 113 15.43 8.82 1.30
CA LEU A 113 14.87 9.93 2.09
C LEU A 113 13.87 9.47 3.17
N ARG A 114 13.55 8.17 3.25
CA ARG A 114 12.63 7.63 4.26
C ARG A 114 13.24 7.67 5.66
N VAL A 115 12.41 7.82 6.67
CA VAL A 115 12.82 7.87 8.08
C VAL A 115 12.10 6.81 8.90
N PHE A 116 12.71 6.36 10.00
CA PHE A 116 12.18 5.26 10.83
C PHE A 116 12.39 5.55 12.30
N HIS A 117 11.38 5.24 13.14
CA HIS A 117 11.64 5.06 14.56
C HIS A 117 12.49 3.81 14.76
N ARG A 118 13.44 3.86 15.71
CA ARG A 118 14.39 2.77 15.97
C ARG A 118 13.67 1.46 16.30
N GLU A 119 12.59 1.56 17.06
CA GLU A 119 11.72 0.46 17.50
C GLU A 119 10.71 0.00 16.44
N CYS A 120 10.50 0.77 15.37
CA CYS A 120 9.55 0.41 14.31
C CYS A 120 10.18 -0.38 13.16
N VAL A 121 11.51 -0.49 13.10
CA VAL A 121 12.19 -1.24 12.04
C VAL A 121 11.83 -2.73 12.15
N LYS A 122 11.12 -3.24 11.15
CA LYS A 122 10.65 -4.63 11.10
C LYS A 122 11.55 -5.50 10.23
N THR A 123 11.74 -6.74 10.67
CA THR A 123 12.30 -7.83 9.87
C THR A 123 11.37 -8.21 8.72
N LEU A 124 11.90 -8.90 7.71
CA LEU A 124 11.10 -9.41 6.59
C LEU A 124 9.99 -10.36 7.07
N THR A 125 10.24 -11.16 8.11
CA THR A 125 9.25 -12.10 8.65
C THR A 125 8.07 -11.35 9.27
N GLU A 126 8.33 -10.29 10.04
CA GLU A 126 7.28 -9.45 10.63
C GLU A 126 6.48 -8.70 9.55
N LYS A 127 7.14 -8.25 8.48
CA LYS A 127 6.46 -7.62 7.34
C LYS A 127 5.54 -8.60 6.63
N HIS A 128 5.99 -9.83 6.41
CA HIS A 128 5.17 -10.87 5.80
C HIS A 128 3.98 -11.24 6.68
N ALA A 129 4.18 -11.41 7.99
CA ALA A 129 3.10 -11.70 8.93
C ALA A 129 2.02 -10.61 8.92
N LYS A 130 2.41 -9.33 8.90
CA LYS A 130 1.45 -8.20 8.79
C LYS A 130 0.63 -8.27 7.50
N LEU A 131 1.24 -8.62 6.38
CA LEU A 131 0.52 -8.74 5.10
C LEU A 131 -0.42 -9.96 5.08
N GLU A 132 -0.05 -11.06 5.74
CA GLU A 132 -0.89 -12.26 5.83
C GLU A 132 -2.23 -11.99 6.54
N GLU A 133 -2.28 -11.05 7.49
CA GLU A 133 -3.53 -10.61 8.14
C GLU A 133 -4.56 -10.04 7.15
N TYR A 134 -4.10 -9.41 6.07
CA TYR A 134 -4.97 -8.86 5.02
C TYR A 134 -5.37 -9.93 3.98
N VAL A 135 -4.63 -11.04 3.88
CA VAL A 135 -4.95 -12.17 3.00
C VAL A 135 -6.08 -13.03 3.57
N THR A 136 -6.09 -13.28 4.89
CA THR A 136 -7.04 -14.21 5.51
C THR A 136 -8.47 -13.68 5.59
N ASN A 137 -8.66 -12.37 5.44
CA ASN A 137 -9.93 -11.69 5.67
C ASN A 137 -10.70 -11.34 4.38
N TYR A 138 -10.14 -11.61 3.20
CA TYR A 138 -10.74 -11.19 1.93
C TYR A 138 -10.47 -12.16 0.77
N LYS A 139 -11.43 -12.28 -0.16
CA LYS A 139 -11.27 -13.05 -1.40
C LYS A 139 -10.60 -12.14 -2.43
N ARG A 140 -9.34 -12.44 -2.76
CA ARG A 140 -8.49 -11.69 -3.70
C ARG A 140 -9.21 -11.31 -5.00
N VAL A 141 -8.92 -10.10 -5.48
CA VAL A 141 -9.36 -9.55 -6.78
C VAL A 141 -8.11 -9.40 -7.65
N ASN A 142 -8.18 -9.76 -8.94
CA ASN A 142 -6.98 -9.65 -9.80
C ASN A 142 -6.67 -8.18 -10.08
N ILE A 143 -5.39 -7.83 -10.23
CA ILE A 143 -4.99 -6.47 -10.67
C ILE A 143 -5.65 -6.08 -12.01
N SER A 144 -5.93 -7.06 -12.88
CA SER A 144 -6.67 -6.84 -14.12
C SER A 144 -8.16 -6.53 -13.93
N ASP A 145 -8.76 -6.98 -12.83
CA ASP A 145 -10.16 -6.70 -12.46
C ASP A 145 -10.31 -5.29 -11.86
N PHE A 146 -9.21 -4.69 -11.41
CA PHE A 146 -9.08 -3.27 -11.09
C PHE A 146 -9.00 -2.38 -12.33
N GLY A 147 -9.45 -2.86 -13.49
CA GLY A 147 -9.43 -2.15 -14.76
C GLY A 147 -9.77 -0.68 -14.57
N LEU A 148 -8.74 0.16 -14.72
CA LEU A 148 -8.60 1.59 -15.08
C LEU A 148 -9.82 2.55 -15.01
N VAL A 149 -10.88 2.22 -14.28
CA VAL A 149 -12.14 2.99 -14.20
C VAL A 149 -12.36 3.53 -12.78
N ALA A 150 -11.71 2.96 -11.77
CA ALA A 150 -11.83 3.46 -10.39
C ALA A 150 -10.91 4.66 -10.08
N PHE A 151 -9.89 4.94 -10.90
CA PHE A 151 -8.87 5.94 -10.57
C PHE A 151 -8.35 6.75 -11.77
N SER A 152 -9.13 6.95 -12.83
CA SER A 152 -8.75 7.89 -13.89
C SER A 152 -8.85 9.35 -13.38
N ALA A 153 -7.68 9.93 -13.08
CA ALA A 153 -7.28 11.32 -12.80
C ALA A 153 -8.29 12.49 -13.03
N PRO A 154 -8.20 13.63 -12.29
CA PRO A 154 -6.93 14.11 -11.71
C PRO A 154 -6.97 14.70 -10.29
N THR A 155 -5.76 14.74 -9.70
CA THR A 155 -5.31 15.58 -8.56
C THR A 155 -5.40 14.94 -7.17
N VAL A 156 -4.45 15.36 -6.32
CA VAL A 156 -4.16 15.07 -4.89
C VAL A 156 -5.40 14.90 -3.98
N ALA A 157 -6.58 15.31 -4.42
CA ALA A 157 -7.86 15.16 -3.71
C ALA A 157 -8.36 13.70 -3.60
N ASN A 158 -8.01 12.81 -4.52
CA ASN A 158 -8.59 11.44 -4.55
C ASN A 158 -7.79 10.38 -3.77
N VAL A 159 -6.80 10.80 -2.98
CA VAL A 159 -6.10 9.90 -2.03
C VAL A 159 -7.04 9.48 -0.87
N VAL A 160 -8.23 10.10 -0.74
CA VAL A 160 -9.02 10.06 0.50
C VAL A 160 -10.27 9.15 0.46
N THR A 161 -10.73 8.64 -0.68
CA THR A 161 -12.00 7.87 -0.70
C THR A 161 -11.81 6.39 -1.04
N PRO A 162 -12.32 5.44 -0.22
CA PRO A 162 -12.50 4.05 -0.62
C PRO A 162 -13.61 3.92 -1.67
N PRO A 163 -13.71 2.78 -2.39
CA PRO A 163 -14.79 2.56 -3.34
C PRO A 163 -16.10 2.41 -2.56
N VAL A 164 -16.98 3.39 -2.67
CA VAL A 164 -18.37 3.29 -2.22
C VAL A 164 -19.26 3.51 -3.43
N ASP A 165 -20.28 2.66 -3.55
CA ASP A 165 -21.20 2.55 -4.67
C ASP A 165 -21.62 3.90 -5.27
N ALA A 166 -21.66 3.94 -6.59
CA ALA A 166 -22.01 5.08 -7.42
C ALA A 166 -23.48 5.50 -7.24
N ASN A 167 -23.84 6.04 -6.07
CA ASN A 167 -25.06 6.82 -5.91
C ASN A 167 -25.06 7.66 -4.62
N GLU A 168 -24.06 8.52 -4.42
CA GLU A 168 -24.19 9.66 -3.49
C GLU A 168 -23.20 10.75 -3.91
N ASN A 169 -23.73 11.93 -4.24
CA ASN A 169 -22.95 13.12 -4.58
C ASN A 169 -22.17 13.61 -3.35
N HIS A 170 -21.00 13.03 -3.11
CA HIS A 170 -20.00 13.57 -2.20
C HIS A 170 -18.81 14.06 -2.99
N THR A 171 -18.90 15.31 -3.45
CA THR A 171 -17.74 16.09 -3.88
C THR A 171 -16.73 16.06 -2.74
N ALA A 172 -15.54 15.50 -2.96
CA ALA A 172 -14.44 15.61 -2.00
C ALA A 172 -14.29 17.10 -1.63
N PRO A 173 -14.29 17.46 -0.34
CA PRO A 173 -14.13 18.85 0.03
C PRO A 173 -12.76 19.30 -0.47
N SER A 174 -12.69 20.48 -1.08
CA SER A 174 -11.46 21.11 -1.60
C SER A 174 -10.38 21.39 -0.52
N ASP A 175 -10.55 20.84 0.67
CA ASP A 175 -9.96 21.24 1.94
C ASP A 175 -8.75 20.38 2.35
N GLU A 176 -8.50 19.23 1.72
CA GLU A 176 -7.39 18.33 2.11
C GLU A 176 -6.09 18.56 1.32
N VAL A 177 -6.16 19.25 0.18
CA VAL A 177 -5.01 19.53 -0.69
C VAL A 177 -3.91 20.36 0.00
N PRO A 178 -4.22 21.37 0.85
CA PRO A 178 -3.18 22.14 1.54
C PRO A 178 -2.40 21.34 2.59
N ALA A 179 -3.07 20.38 3.24
CA ALA A 179 -2.46 19.50 4.23
C ALA A 179 -1.41 18.57 3.58
N ALA A 180 -1.75 17.97 2.44
CA ALA A 180 -0.87 17.01 1.78
C ALA A 180 0.49 17.61 1.39
N LYS A 181 0.55 18.85 0.87
CA LYS A 181 1.81 19.49 0.48
C LYS A 181 2.78 19.72 1.66
N LEU A 182 2.25 20.04 2.84
CA LEU A 182 3.07 20.28 4.04
C LEU A 182 3.44 19.00 4.77
N LEU A 183 2.65 17.93 4.62
CA LEU A 183 2.86 16.68 5.34
C LEU A 183 3.67 15.66 4.52
N LEU A 184 3.41 15.56 3.21
CA LEU A 184 3.96 14.50 2.39
C LEU A 184 5.24 14.95 1.68
N ARG A 185 6.37 14.38 2.07
CA ARG A 185 7.64 14.67 1.40
C ARG A 185 7.64 14.21 -0.05
N ARG A 186 7.07 13.03 -0.33
CA ARG A 186 6.98 12.43 -1.66
C ARG A 186 5.52 12.13 -2.01
N PRO A 187 4.78 13.11 -2.56
CA PRO A 187 3.43 12.84 -3.03
C PRO A 187 3.51 11.85 -4.20
N ILE A 188 2.68 10.80 -4.13
CA ILE A 188 2.52 9.82 -5.19
C ILE A 188 1.05 9.42 -5.28
N SER A 189 0.57 9.20 -6.50
CA SER A 189 -0.81 8.81 -6.80
C SER A 189 -0.84 7.62 -7.76
N MET A 190 -2.01 6.99 -7.87
CA MET A 190 -2.24 5.94 -8.86
C MET A 190 -2.01 6.44 -10.29
N ASP A 191 -2.43 7.67 -10.62
CA ASP A 191 -2.14 8.30 -11.92
C ASP A 191 -0.64 8.39 -12.21
N THR A 192 0.14 8.75 -11.20
CA THR A 192 1.60 8.84 -11.33
C THR A 192 2.19 7.45 -11.60
N ILE A 193 1.70 6.42 -10.91
CA ILE A 193 2.13 5.04 -11.12
C ILE A 193 1.75 4.57 -12.52
N GLN A 194 0.52 4.86 -12.97
CA GLN A 194 0.02 4.50 -14.29
C GLN A 194 0.87 5.15 -15.40
N GLN A 195 1.13 6.45 -15.29
CA GLN A 195 2.00 7.15 -16.24
C GLN A 195 3.42 6.54 -16.25
N LYS A 196 3.96 6.19 -15.08
CA LYS A 196 5.28 5.54 -15.00
C LYS A 196 5.29 4.15 -15.65
N ILE A 197 4.18 3.41 -15.62
CA ILE A 197 4.04 2.12 -16.33
C ILE A 197 4.02 2.37 -17.84
N GLU A 198 3.18 3.29 -18.31
CA GLU A 198 3.05 3.64 -19.73
C GLU A 198 4.38 4.14 -20.32
N ASP A 199 5.08 4.98 -19.57
CA ASP A 199 6.39 5.52 -19.92
C ASP A 199 7.55 4.52 -19.69
N SER A 200 7.25 3.30 -19.23
CA SER A 200 8.24 2.25 -18.92
C SER A 200 9.36 2.72 -17.97
N LYS A 201 9.02 3.50 -16.95
CA LYS A 201 9.96 4.11 -15.99
C LYS A 201 10.41 3.17 -14.87
N TYR A 202 9.80 1.98 -14.75
CA TYR A 202 10.21 0.98 -13.78
C TYR A 202 11.19 0.00 -14.43
N GLU A 203 12.45 0.05 -14.00
CA GLU A 203 13.48 -0.91 -14.43
C GLU A 203 13.41 -2.21 -13.63
N ARG A 204 12.86 -2.14 -12.41
CA ARG A 204 12.77 -3.27 -11.48
C ARG A 204 11.44 -3.28 -10.76
N LEU A 205 10.95 -4.47 -10.43
CA LEU A 205 9.71 -4.68 -9.67
C LEU A 205 9.75 -4.00 -8.29
N GLU A 206 10.93 -3.90 -7.68
CA GLU A 206 11.13 -3.23 -6.40
C GLU A 206 10.84 -1.73 -6.45
N GLN A 207 11.09 -1.07 -7.59
CA GLN A 207 10.78 0.35 -7.77
C GLN A 207 9.27 0.57 -7.83
N PHE A 208 8.53 -0.30 -8.53
CA PHE A 208 7.07 -0.28 -8.53
C PHE A 208 6.51 -0.56 -7.13
N CYS A 209 7.03 -1.58 -6.45
CA CYS A 209 6.62 -1.92 -5.09
C CYS A 209 6.86 -0.76 -4.10
N ALA A 210 8.00 -0.09 -4.20
CA ALA A 210 8.32 1.06 -3.36
C ALA A 210 7.32 2.21 -3.54
N ASP A 211 6.87 2.46 -4.76
CA ASP A 211 5.88 3.48 -5.06
C ASP A 211 4.47 3.12 -4.55
N ILE A 212 4.08 1.83 -4.62
CA ILE A 212 2.84 1.33 -4.00
C ILE A 212 2.87 1.46 -2.47
N LEU A 213 4.03 1.18 -1.85
CA LEU A 213 4.22 1.35 -0.41
C LEU A 213 4.25 2.83 0.00
N ASP A 214 4.76 3.72 -0.86
CA ASP A 214 4.73 5.17 -0.63
C ASP A 214 3.28 5.71 -0.64
N ILE A 215 2.37 5.15 -1.47
CA ILE A 215 0.93 5.46 -1.38
C ILE A 215 0.38 5.07 0.00
N ALA A 216 0.63 3.84 0.45
CA ALA A 216 0.17 3.38 1.77
C ALA A 216 0.73 4.25 2.90
N HIS A 217 1.99 4.68 2.78
CA HIS A 217 2.62 5.57 3.74
C HIS A 217 1.93 6.95 3.81
N ASN A 218 1.68 7.55 2.64
CA ASN A 218 1.00 8.85 2.54
C ASN A 218 -0.43 8.80 3.10
N ILE A 219 -1.16 7.72 2.82
CA ILE A 219 -2.50 7.46 3.37
C ILE A 219 -2.44 7.33 4.89
N GLY A 220 -1.44 6.61 5.40
CA GLY A 220 -1.20 6.45 6.83
C GLY A 220 -0.96 7.78 7.54
N ILE A 221 -0.30 8.75 6.88
CA ILE A 221 -0.11 10.11 7.41
C ILE A 221 -1.42 10.91 7.38
N ILE A 222 -2.15 10.89 6.25
CA ILE A 222 -3.35 11.72 6.06
C ILE A 222 -4.54 11.19 6.86
N HIS A 223 -4.76 9.89 6.93
CA HIS A 223 -5.94 9.31 7.59
C HIS A 223 -5.62 8.61 8.91
N GLY A 224 -4.36 8.19 9.10
CA GLY A 224 -3.93 7.41 10.26
C GLY A 224 -3.92 5.91 9.96
N ALA A 225 -2.97 5.18 10.58
CA ALA A 225 -2.78 3.74 10.35
C ALA A 225 -3.94 2.84 10.80
N THR A 226 -4.94 3.39 11.51
CA THR A 226 -6.13 2.68 11.97
C THR A 226 -7.39 3.04 11.17
N SER A 227 -7.25 3.85 10.12
CA SER A 227 -8.38 4.36 9.35
C SER A 227 -8.92 3.31 8.36
N LEU A 228 -10.13 3.53 7.86
CA LEU A 228 -10.73 2.68 6.84
C LEU A 228 -9.93 2.76 5.52
N GLU A 229 -9.50 3.96 5.15
CA GLU A 229 -8.72 4.28 3.95
C GLU A 229 -7.37 3.55 3.98
N TYR A 230 -6.66 3.60 5.11
CA TYR A 230 -5.39 2.87 5.26
C TYR A 230 -5.60 1.37 5.14
N ASN A 231 -6.66 0.82 5.76
CA ASN A 231 -6.98 -0.60 5.63
C ASN A 231 -7.31 -1.00 4.19
N ALA A 232 -8.08 -0.18 3.46
CA ALA A 232 -8.38 -0.41 2.05
C ALA A 232 -7.09 -0.46 1.19
N VAL A 233 -6.18 0.49 1.40
CA VAL A 233 -4.89 0.51 0.69
C VAL A 233 -4.00 -0.68 1.07
N MET A 234 -4.03 -1.14 2.31
CA MET A 234 -3.28 -2.34 2.71
C MET A 234 -3.77 -3.62 2.04
N TYR A 235 -5.07 -3.77 1.74
CA TYR A 235 -5.56 -4.86 0.90
C TYR A 235 -4.95 -4.77 -0.51
N PHE A 236 -4.96 -3.58 -1.11
CA PHE A 236 -4.37 -3.36 -2.43
C PHE A 236 -2.85 -3.62 -2.47
N VAL A 237 -2.11 -3.14 -1.46
CA VAL A 237 -0.67 -3.44 -1.29
C VAL A 237 -0.43 -4.94 -1.25
N THR A 238 -1.29 -5.67 -0.53
CA THR A 238 -1.18 -7.13 -0.37
C THR A 238 -1.39 -7.85 -1.70
N ASP A 239 -2.39 -7.46 -2.49
CA ASP A 239 -2.62 -8.02 -3.83
C ASP A 239 -1.46 -7.70 -4.78
N CYS A 240 -0.97 -6.46 -4.77
CA CYS A 240 0.22 -6.07 -5.54
C CYS A 240 1.46 -6.90 -5.17
N ILE A 241 1.76 -7.08 -3.89
CA ILE A 241 2.91 -7.88 -3.45
C ILE A 241 2.75 -9.34 -3.87
N TYR A 242 1.53 -9.88 -3.83
CA TYR A 242 1.25 -11.23 -4.30
C TYR A 242 1.50 -11.38 -5.81
N ASP A 243 1.04 -10.44 -6.62
CA ASP A 243 1.25 -10.47 -8.07
C ASP A 243 2.73 -10.31 -8.42
N LEU A 244 3.45 -9.42 -7.73
CA LEU A 244 4.90 -9.32 -7.85
C LEU A 244 5.61 -10.62 -7.47
N PHE A 245 5.09 -11.35 -6.49
CA PHE A 245 5.62 -12.66 -6.13
C PHE A 245 5.38 -13.69 -7.25
N GLU A 246 4.19 -13.75 -7.84
CA GLU A 246 3.87 -14.65 -8.96
C GLU A 246 4.67 -14.32 -10.23
N ILE A 247 4.85 -13.03 -10.56
CA ILE A 247 5.72 -12.59 -11.67
C ILE A 247 7.14 -13.11 -11.47
N ARG A 248 7.68 -13.02 -10.25
CA ARG A 248 9.02 -13.56 -9.93
C ARG A 248 9.11 -15.07 -10.05
N GLN A 249 8.01 -15.81 -9.85
CA GLN A 249 8.01 -17.25 -10.05
C GLN A 249 8.11 -17.61 -11.53
N CYS A 250 7.24 -17.01 -12.35
CA CYS A 250 7.31 -17.14 -13.80
C CYS A 250 6.48 -16.04 -14.48
N PRO A 251 7.12 -15.10 -15.20
CA PRO A 251 6.41 -14.00 -15.85
C PRO A 251 5.48 -14.48 -16.97
N ASP A 252 5.84 -15.56 -17.68
CA ASP A 252 4.99 -16.14 -18.72
C ASP A 252 3.74 -16.79 -18.13
N CYS A 253 3.86 -17.55 -17.03
CA CYS A 253 2.70 -18.10 -16.33
C CYS A 253 1.78 -17.01 -15.78
N PHE A 254 2.36 -15.95 -15.19
CA PHE A 254 1.59 -14.81 -14.71
C PHE A 254 0.83 -14.15 -15.86
N ARG A 255 1.51 -13.84 -16.97
CA ARG A 255 0.91 -13.23 -18.16
C ARG A 255 -0.21 -14.10 -18.74
N HIS A 256 0.06 -15.37 -19.02
CA HIS A 256 -0.94 -16.27 -19.60
C HIS A 256 -2.16 -16.45 -18.69
N SER A 257 -1.96 -16.51 -17.37
CA SER A 257 -3.05 -16.64 -16.39
C SER A 257 -3.93 -15.41 -16.27
N ASN A 258 -3.40 -14.21 -16.53
CA ASN A 258 -4.13 -12.95 -16.43
C ASN A 258 -4.75 -12.55 -17.76
N GLU A 259 -4.00 -12.60 -18.86
CA GLU A 259 -4.51 -12.23 -20.19
C GLU A 259 -5.56 -13.20 -20.70
N LYS A 260 -5.37 -14.51 -20.45
CA LYS A 260 -6.21 -15.60 -20.97
C LYS A 260 -6.59 -15.41 -22.44
N ALA A 261 -5.64 -14.90 -23.24
CA ALA A 261 -5.87 -14.49 -24.62
C ALA A 261 -6.38 -15.64 -25.51
N GLU A 262 -6.10 -16.88 -25.11
CA GLU A 262 -6.54 -18.10 -25.80
C GLU A 262 -7.16 -19.10 -24.81
N PRO A 263 -8.10 -19.97 -25.24
CA PRO A 263 -8.75 -20.95 -24.36
C PRO A 263 -7.78 -21.89 -23.64
N ASP A 264 -6.71 -22.32 -24.31
CA ASP A 264 -5.68 -23.24 -23.78
C ASP A 264 -4.48 -22.47 -23.18
N TRP A 265 -4.72 -21.31 -22.56
CA TRP A 265 -3.67 -20.42 -22.03
C TRP A 265 -2.68 -21.15 -21.11
N PHE A 266 -3.12 -22.17 -20.35
CA PHE A 266 -2.26 -22.91 -19.45
C PHE A 266 -1.37 -23.93 -20.17
N ALA A 267 -1.74 -24.39 -21.38
CA ALA A 267 -0.91 -25.25 -22.21
C ALA A 267 0.22 -24.46 -22.89
N ARG A 268 0.16 -23.13 -22.94
CA ARG A 268 1.22 -22.32 -23.54
C ARG A 268 2.57 -22.56 -22.84
N PRO A 269 3.64 -22.81 -23.59
CA PRO A 269 4.97 -22.98 -23.02
C PRO A 269 5.48 -21.66 -22.45
N CYS A 270 6.30 -21.76 -21.42
CA CYS A 270 7.07 -20.65 -20.87
C CYS A 270 8.50 -20.71 -21.42
N ASN A 271 9.20 -19.58 -21.45
CA ASN A 271 10.59 -19.53 -21.90
C ASN A 271 11.48 -20.47 -21.07
N THR A 272 11.34 -20.43 -19.76
CA THR A 272 11.86 -21.46 -18.86
C THR A 272 10.83 -22.57 -18.76
N ARG A 273 11.19 -23.77 -19.25
CA ARG A 273 10.29 -24.92 -19.20
C ARG A 273 10.06 -25.34 -17.74
N HIS A 274 8.79 -25.49 -17.38
CA HIS A 274 8.40 -26.07 -16.10
C HIS A 274 8.56 -27.59 -16.15
N GLU A 275 9.08 -28.18 -15.07
CA GLU A 275 9.00 -29.62 -14.89
C GLU A 275 7.53 -30.04 -14.81
N LEU A 276 7.17 -31.10 -15.52
CA LEU A 276 5.85 -31.69 -15.49
C LEU A 276 5.87 -32.89 -14.56
N VAL A 277 4.86 -33.00 -13.71
CA VAL A 277 4.78 -34.06 -12.70
C VAL A 277 3.34 -34.53 -12.51
N PHE A 278 3.18 -35.74 -12.00
CA PHE A 278 1.98 -36.15 -11.31
C PHE A 278 2.08 -35.79 -9.83
N ALA A 279 1.15 -34.97 -9.33
CA ALA A 279 1.13 -34.53 -7.94
C ALA A 279 -0.22 -34.83 -7.26
N LYS A 280 -0.24 -34.92 -5.93
CA LYS A 280 -1.49 -35.05 -5.16
C LYS A 280 -1.42 -34.44 -3.76
N HIS A 281 -2.59 -34.13 -3.22
CA HIS A 281 -2.78 -34.06 -1.77
C HIS A 281 -3.14 -35.43 -1.19
N LYS A 282 -2.90 -35.59 0.12
CA LYS A 282 -3.30 -36.79 0.86
C LYS A 282 -4.81 -37.02 0.71
N GLY A 283 -5.21 -38.24 0.36
CA GLY A 283 -6.61 -38.62 0.15
C GLY A 283 -7.15 -38.40 -1.27
N TYR A 284 -6.39 -37.76 -2.16
CA TYR A 284 -6.75 -37.58 -3.57
C TYR A 284 -5.95 -38.51 -4.49
N GLN A 285 -6.40 -38.69 -5.73
CA GLN A 285 -5.58 -39.31 -6.78
C GLN A 285 -4.52 -38.33 -7.30
N TYR A 286 -3.56 -38.84 -8.05
CA TYR A 286 -2.58 -38.01 -8.76
C TYR A 286 -3.22 -37.25 -9.95
N TRP A 287 -2.75 -36.03 -10.17
CA TRP A 287 -3.15 -35.15 -11.27
C TRP A 287 -1.92 -34.54 -11.94
N PRO A 288 -1.95 -34.31 -13.26
CA PRO A 288 -0.85 -33.66 -13.97
C PRO A 288 -0.70 -32.20 -13.52
N ALA A 289 0.54 -31.74 -13.36
CA ALA A 289 0.84 -30.38 -12.90
C ALA A 289 2.16 -29.85 -13.48
N LYS A 290 2.27 -28.52 -13.53
CA LYS A 290 3.53 -27.80 -13.69
C LYS A 290 4.16 -27.52 -12.33
N VAL A 291 5.44 -27.82 -12.17
CA VAL A 291 6.24 -27.40 -11.01
C VAL A 291 6.62 -25.93 -11.20
N ILE A 292 6.17 -25.08 -10.29
CA ILE A 292 6.43 -23.64 -10.35
C ILE A 292 7.70 -23.30 -9.56
N ARG A 293 7.85 -23.88 -8.37
CA ARG A 293 9.09 -23.81 -7.57
C ARG A 293 9.21 -25.00 -6.62
N VAL A 294 10.42 -25.24 -6.15
CA VAL A 294 10.70 -26.24 -5.10
C VAL A 294 11.43 -25.55 -3.96
N VAL A 295 10.91 -25.66 -2.73
CA VAL A 295 11.50 -25.08 -1.52
C VAL A 295 11.43 -26.11 -0.39
N ASN A 296 12.57 -26.44 0.23
CA ASN A 296 12.66 -27.36 1.38
C ASN A 296 11.90 -28.69 1.16
N ASN A 297 12.13 -29.34 0.01
CA ASN A 297 11.47 -30.60 -0.40
C ASN A 297 9.95 -30.52 -0.55
N LYS A 298 9.40 -29.31 -0.64
CA LYS A 298 8.00 -29.07 -1.01
C LYS A 298 7.94 -28.49 -2.41
N TYR A 299 7.09 -29.10 -3.23
CA TYR A 299 6.84 -28.70 -4.59
C TYR A 299 5.61 -27.79 -4.60
N ASP A 300 5.79 -26.59 -5.10
CA ASP A 300 4.72 -25.66 -5.37
C ASP A 300 4.27 -25.88 -6.82
N VAL A 301 3.12 -26.53 -6.98
CA VAL A 301 2.62 -27.02 -8.26
C VAL A 301 1.33 -26.34 -8.65
N ARG A 302 1.12 -26.17 -9.96
CA ARG A 302 -0.15 -25.72 -10.54
C ARG A 302 -0.69 -26.80 -11.45
N PHE A 303 -1.88 -27.30 -11.13
CA PHE A 303 -2.49 -28.43 -11.83
C PHE A 303 -3.07 -28.03 -13.19
N PHE A 304 -3.04 -28.94 -14.16
CA PHE A 304 -3.82 -28.82 -15.39
C PHE A 304 -5.32 -29.10 -15.12
N GLY A 305 -6.18 -28.69 -16.06
CA GLY A 305 -7.63 -28.84 -16.02
C GLY A 305 -8.39 -27.64 -15.45
N ASP A 306 -9.72 -27.73 -15.48
CA ASP A 306 -10.68 -26.61 -15.36
C ASP A 306 -10.42 -25.55 -14.26
N LYS A 307 -9.81 -25.91 -13.12
CA LYS A 307 -9.61 -24.99 -11.98
C LYS A 307 -8.21 -24.39 -11.89
N HIS A 308 -7.24 -24.94 -12.61
CA HIS A 308 -5.82 -24.56 -12.54
C HIS A 308 -5.29 -24.28 -11.13
N SER A 309 -5.72 -25.11 -10.17
CA SER A 309 -5.50 -24.89 -8.75
C SER A 309 -4.03 -24.97 -8.38
N ARG A 310 -3.62 -24.15 -7.41
CA ARG A 310 -2.27 -24.15 -6.84
C ARG A 310 -2.22 -25.01 -5.58
N ALA A 311 -1.11 -25.71 -5.38
CA ALA A 311 -0.87 -26.49 -4.17
C ALA A 311 0.62 -26.57 -3.83
N VAL A 312 0.92 -26.55 -2.52
CA VAL A 312 2.22 -26.96 -2.01
C VAL A 312 2.11 -28.40 -1.55
N VAL A 313 2.85 -29.30 -2.19
CA VAL A 313 2.83 -30.76 -1.94
C VAL A 313 4.20 -31.25 -1.50
N ASP A 314 4.22 -32.26 -0.63
CA ASP A 314 5.46 -32.92 -0.21
C ASP A 314 6.03 -33.77 -1.35
N THR A 315 7.37 -33.87 -1.43
CA THR A 315 8.05 -34.69 -2.44
C THR A 315 7.56 -36.15 -2.50
N ALA A 316 7.07 -36.73 -1.40
CA ALA A 316 6.50 -38.09 -1.39
C ALA A 316 5.23 -38.21 -2.26
N PHE A 317 4.54 -37.09 -2.49
CA PHE A 317 3.31 -37.00 -3.28
C PHE A 317 3.55 -36.45 -4.69
N VAL A 318 4.80 -36.39 -5.14
CA VAL A 318 5.18 -36.00 -6.50
C VAL A 318 5.81 -37.20 -7.21
N LYS A 319 5.46 -37.39 -8.47
CA LYS A 319 5.94 -38.48 -9.33
C LYS A 319 6.26 -37.93 -10.73
N PRO A 320 7.29 -38.47 -11.40
CA PRO A 320 7.61 -38.11 -12.78
C PRO A 320 6.38 -38.21 -13.70
N ILE A 321 6.25 -37.30 -14.67
CA ILE A 321 5.08 -37.26 -15.56
C ILE A 321 4.94 -38.50 -16.46
N ASP A 322 6.02 -39.25 -16.68
CA ASP A 322 6.08 -40.50 -17.42
C ASP A 322 5.75 -41.74 -16.56
N SER A 323 5.39 -41.54 -15.28
CA SER A 323 4.99 -42.63 -14.39
C SER A 323 3.75 -43.37 -14.89
N ASP A 324 3.75 -44.69 -14.75
CA ASP A 324 2.63 -45.53 -15.15
C ASP A 324 1.36 -45.24 -14.32
N LEU A 325 0.24 -45.01 -15.03
CA LEU A 325 -1.02 -44.62 -14.42
C LEU A 325 -1.60 -45.71 -13.50
N VAL A 326 -1.36 -46.99 -13.84
CA VAL A 326 -1.86 -48.14 -13.06
C VAL A 326 -1.09 -48.26 -11.75
N GLN A 327 0.24 -48.11 -11.78
CA GLN A 327 1.08 -48.07 -10.59
C GLN A 327 0.68 -46.93 -9.64
N LEU A 328 0.32 -45.78 -10.19
CA LEU A 328 -0.17 -44.63 -9.41
C LEU A 328 -1.62 -44.76 -8.93
N LYS A 329 -2.33 -45.84 -9.30
CA LYS A 329 -3.74 -46.07 -8.97
C LYS A 329 -4.65 -44.91 -9.38
N ILE A 330 -4.35 -44.28 -10.51
CA ILE A 330 -5.15 -43.20 -11.08
C ILE A 330 -6.41 -43.79 -11.70
N ASN A 331 -7.56 -43.12 -11.57
CA ASN A 331 -8.76 -43.45 -12.32
C ASN A 331 -8.82 -42.60 -13.61
N PRO A 332 -8.39 -43.15 -14.77
CA PRO A 332 -8.31 -42.38 -16.02
C PRO A 332 -9.68 -42.07 -16.62
N LYS A 333 -10.75 -42.76 -16.18
CA LYS A 333 -12.12 -42.51 -16.67
C LYS A 333 -12.78 -41.30 -16.02
N LYS A 334 -12.12 -40.68 -15.04
CA LYS A 334 -12.66 -39.48 -14.38
C LYS A 334 -12.68 -38.33 -15.40
N PRO A 335 -13.84 -37.73 -15.73
CA PRO A 335 -13.93 -36.73 -16.80
C PRO A 335 -12.98 -35.54 -16.61
N GLY A 336 -12.87 -35.02 -15.39
CA GLY A 336 -11.93 -33.93 -15.10
C GLY A 336 -10.47 -34.32 -15.32
N PHE A 337 -10.10 -35.58 -15.05
CA PHE A 337 -8.75 -36.07 -15.27
C PHE A 337 -8.45 -36.18 -16.76
N GLN A 338 -9.40 -36.69 -17.56
CA GLN A 338 -9.26 -36.75 -19.02
C GLN A 338 -9.01 -35.36 -19.61
N LYS A 339 -9.80 -34.36 -19.22
CA LYS A 339 -9.58 -32.97 -19.63
C LYS A 339 -8.20 -32.42 -19.22
N SER A 340 -7.76 -32.68 -17.98
CA SER A 340 -6.44 -32.24 -17.53
C SER A 340 -5.29 -32.88 -18.32
N MET A 341 -5.46 -34.15 -18.74
CA MET A 341 -4.51 -34.84 -19.60
C MET A 341 -4.58 -34.32 -21.03
N GLU A 342 -5.76 -34.04 -21.59
CA GLU A 342 -5.91 -33.42 -22.90
C GLU A 342 -5.18 -32.06 -22.96
N GLU A 343 -5.35 -31.22 -21.96
CA GLU A 343 -4.63 -29.93 -21.86
C GLU A 343 -3.11 -30.14 -21.71
N LEU A 344 -2.67 -31.13 -20.91
CA LEU A 344 -1.26 -31.51 -20.82
C LEU A 344 -0.67 -31.97 -22.16
N HIS A 345 -1.40 -32.76 -22.96
CA HIS A 345 -0.89 -33.23 -24.26
C HIS A 345 -0.81 -32.11 -25.30
N LYS A 346 -1.57 -31.01 -25.12
CA LYS A 346 -1.43 -29.81 -25.96
C LYS A 346 -0.18 -28.99 -25.60
N HIS A 347 0.27 -29.08 -24.35
CA HIS A 347 1.47 -28.40 -23.85
C HIS A 347 2.75 -29.05 -24.37
#